data_AF-A0A9N8EY95-F1
#
_entry.id   AF-A0A9N8EY95-F1
#
_cell.length_a   1.000
_cell.length_b   1.000
_cell.length_c   1.000
_cell.angle_alpha   90.00
_cell.angle_beta   90.00
_cell.angle_gamma   90.00
#
_symmetry.space_group_name_H-M   'P 1'
#
loop_
_entity.id
_entity.type
_entity.pdbx_description
1 polymer ?
#
loop_
_entity_poly.entity_id
_entity_poly.type
_entity_poly.pdbx_seq_one_letter_code
_entity_poly.pdbx_strand_id
1 'polypeptide(L)'
;YSSRGVTCQCHTPSFVATKMSKMRPSATVPTPEEYVEMSMRFIGHDDPVVQPFWLHATLCWVFYNFIPTNYMVAYYLSTAIKFRKKGMQKDEMIAKGIKPQKTAHKRVDPLLESLMFWRKDLKVKGQ
;
A
#
# COMPACT_ATOMS: atom_id res chain seq x y z
N TYR A 1 -14.62 -27.45 5.86
CA TYR A 1 -13.53 -28.12 5.12
C TYR A 1 -12.54 -28.81 6.04
N SER A 2 -12.26 -28.28 7.24
CA SER A 2 -11.36 -28.90 8.22
C SER A 2 -11.69 -30.37 8.55
N SER A 3 -12.96 -30.74 8.69
CA SER A 3 -13.39 -32.13 8.90
C SER A 3 -13.05 -33.11 7.76
N ARG A 4 -12.63 -32.61 6.60
CA ARG A 4 -12.16 -33.39 5.45
C ARG A 4 -10.65 -33.25 5.22
N GLY A 5 -9.91 -32.71 6.20
CA GLY A 5 -8.47 -32.45 6.08
C GLY A 5 -8.11 -31.30 5.13
N VAL A 6 -9.06 -30.45 4.77
CA VAL A 6 -8.84 -29.30 3.87
C VAL A 6 -8.78 -28.01 4.68
N THR A 7 -7.64 -27.34 4.62
CA THR A 7 -7.41 -26.02 5.22
C THR A 7 -7.61 -24.92 4.19
N CYS A 8 -8.31 -23.85 4.59
CA CYS A 8 -8.53 -22.66 3.76
C CYS A 8 -8.02 -21.45 4.52
N GLN A 9 -7.02 -20.75 3.98
CA GLN A 9 -6.48 -19.53 4.57
C GLN A 9 -6.70 -18.34 3.63
N CYS A 10 -7.17 -17.23 4.19
CA CYS A 10 -7.25 -15.94 3.51
C CYS A 10 -6.06 -15.07 3.93
N HIS A 11 -5.09 -14.93 3.03
CA HIS A 11 -3.95 -14.05 3.25
C HIS A 11 -4.34 -12.63 2.85
N THR A 12 -4.38 -11.72 3.81
CA THR A 12 -4.75 -10.32 3.56
C THR A 12 -3.49 -9.48 3.41
N PRO A 13 -3.20 -8.93 2.22
CA PRO A 13 -1.93 -8.25 1.96
C PRO A 13 -1.86 -6.80 2.43
N SER A 14 -2.99 -6.18 2.78
CA SER A 14 -3.04 -4.76 3.15
C SER A 14 -2.32 -3.88 2.09
N PHE A 15 -1.32 -3.08 2.47
CA PHE A 15 -0.57 -2.23 1.54
C PHE A 15 0.80 -2.84 1.23
N VAL A 16 1.01 -3.24 -0.03
CA VAL A 16 2.29 -3.79 -0.54
C VAL A 16 2.76 -2.97 -1.73
N ALA A 17 4.07 -2.74 -1.85
CA ALA A 17 4.69 -1.97 -2.93
C ALA A 17 4.77 -2.75 -4.26
N THR A 18 3.62 -3.11 -4.83
CA THR A 18 3.52 -3.83 -6.11
C THR A 18 3.47 -2.89 -7.32
N LYS A 19 3.73 -3.41 -8.51
CA LYS A 19 3.52 -2.70 -9.78
C LYS A 19 2.06 -2.25 -9.98
N MET A 20 1.11 -2.97 -9.38
CA MET A 20 -0.32 -2.66 -9.42
C MET A 20 -0.66 -1.49 -8.50
N SER A 21 -0.18 -1.51 -7.25
CA SER A 21 -0.46 -0.46 -6.26
C SER A 21 0.31 0.83 -6.53
N LYS A 22 1.47 0.74 -7.21
CA LYS A 22 2.38 1.85 -7.48
C LYS A 22 2.82 2.59 -6.21
N MET A 23 2.82 1.89 -5.08
CA MET A 23 3.28 2.42 -3.79
C MET A 23 4.80 2.35 -3.66
N ARG A 24 5.37 3.23 -2.84
CA ARG A 24 6.79 3.20 -2.48
C ARG A 24 6.99 2.26 -1.29
N PRO A 25 8.04 1.42 -1.28
CA PRO A 25 8.37 0.62 -0.11
C PRO A 25 8.69 1.53 1.09
N SER A 26 8.18 1.16 2.26
CA SER A 26 8.37 1.87 3.51
C SER A 26 8.30 0.87 4.67
N ALA A 27 8.54 1.33 5.91
CA ALA A 27 8.46 0.44 7.08
C ALA A 27 7.10 -0.27 7.21
N THR A 28 6.00 0.36 6.80
CA THR A 28 4.65 -0.19 6.84
C THR A 28 4.17 -0.70 5.47
N VAL A 29 5.01 -0.63 4.44
CA VAL A 29 4.68 -1.06 3.08
C VAL A 29 5.81 -1.98 2.60
N PRO A 30 5.70 -3.30 2.84
CA PRO A 30 6.72 -4.26 2.43
C PRO A 30 6.82 -4.33 0.91
N THR A 31 7.97 -4.80 0.44
CA THR A 31 8.14 -5.23 -0.95
C THR A 31 7.32 -6.50 -1.21
N PRO A 32 6.95 -6.78 -2.48
CA PRO A 32 6.23 -8.00 -2.83
C PRO A 32 6.98 -9.28 -2.42
N GLU A 33 8.31 -9.28 -2.57
CA GLU A 33 9.16 -10.42 -2.23
C GLU A 33 9.15 -10.69 -0.72
N GLU A 34 9.31 -9.66 0.11
CA GLU A 34 9.22 -9.77 1.57
C GLU A 34 7.84 -10.25 2.02
N TYR A 35 6.77 -9.74 1.40
CA TYR A 35 5.41 -10.17 1.71
C TYR A 35 5.22 -11.67 1.43
N VAL A 36 5.67 -12.15 0.26
CA VAL A 36 5.57 -13.56 -0.11
C VAL A 36 6.38 -14.45 0.82
N GLU A 37 7.61 -14.04 1.18
CA GLU A 37 8.43 -14.80 2.11
C GLU A 37 7.75 -14.99 3.46
N MET A 38 7.16 -13.91 4.01
CA MET A 38 6.43 -14.00 5.28
C MET A 38 5.13 -14.79 5.15
N SER A 39 4.41 -14.65 4.04
CA SER A 39 3.21 -15.46 3.74
C SER A 39 3.52 -16.95 3.74
N MET A 40 4.61 -17.36 3.06
CA MET A 40 4.99 -18.77 2.94
C MET A 40 5.27 -19.40 4.31
N ARG A 41 5.87 -18.65 5.25
CA ARG A 41 6.13 -19.12 6.62
C ARG A 41 4.85 -19.37 7.43
N PHE A 42 3.74 -18.72 7.06
CA PHE A 42 2.45 -18.83 7.74
C PHE A 42 1.50 -19.88 7.14
N ILE A 43 1.89 -20.53 6.04
CA ILE A 43 1.09 -21.61 5.44
C ILE A 43 1.06 -22.81 6.40
N GLY A 44 -0.13 -23.34 6.67
CA GLY A 44 -0.32 -24.52 7.50
C GLY A 44 -0.75 -24.22 8.95
N HIS A 45 -0.81 -22.95 9.33
CA HIS A 45 -1.47 -22.55 10.58
C HIS A 45 -3.00 -22.70 10.49
N ASP A 46 -3.64 -22.92 11.64
CA ASP A 46 -5.10 -23.12 11.71
C ASP A 46 -5.91 -21.83 11.49
N ASP A 47 -5.25 -20.67 11.49
CA ASP A 47 -5.91 -19.38 11.37
C ASP A 47 -6.56 -19.19 9.97
N PRO A 48 -7.88 -18.90 9.90
CA PRO A 48 -8.58 -18.75 8.63
C PRO A 48 -8.25 -17.42 7.92
N VAL A 49 -7.81 -16.39 8.66
CA VAL A 49 -7.42 -15.07 8.12
C VAL A 49 -6.05 -14.72 8.65
N VAL A 50 -5.11 -14.51 7.75
CA VAL A 50 -3.69 -14.33 8.07
C VAL A 50 -3.22 -12.96 7.62
N GLN A 51 -2.55 -12.24 8.53
CA GLN A 51 -1.79 -11.01 8.27
C GLN A 51 -0.29 -11.35 8.39
N PRO A 52 0.35 -11.79 7.30
CA PRO A 52 1.69 -12.37 7.38
C PRO A 52 2.78 -11.34 7.72
N PHE A 53 2.53 -10.06 7.43
CA PHE A 53 3.43 -8.97 7.82
C PHE A 53 3.12 -8.50 9.25
N TRP A 54 4.04 -8.74 10.17
CA TRP A 54 3.83 -8.50 11.60
C TRP A 54 3.46 -7.04 11.94
N LEU A 55 4.01 -6.05 11.23
CA LEU A 55 3.66 -4.64 11.44
C LEU A 55 2.22 -4.33 10.99
N HIS A 56 1.70 -5.02 9.97
CA HIS A 56 0.27 -4.90 9.64
C HIS A 56 -0.59 -5.53 10.72
N ALA A 57 -0.19 -6.70 11.23
CA ALA A 57 -0.90 -7.37 12.32
C ALA A 57 -0.95 -6.49 13.59
N THR A 58 0.17 -5.85 13.96
CA THR A 58 0.22 -4.96 15.13
C THR A 58 -0.61 -3.70 14.92
N LEU A 59 -0.54 -3.06 13.75
CA LEU A 59 -1.39 -1.92 13.44
C LEU A 59 -2.88 -2.28 13.48
N CYS A 60 -3.27 -3.41 12.90
CA CYS A 60 -4.64 -3.92 12.97
C CYS A 60 -5.07 -4.18 14.42
N TRP A 61 -4.23 -4.79 15.24
CA TRP A 61 -4.51 -5.04 16.65
C TRP A 61 -4.68 -3.73 17.43
N VAL A 62 -3.81 -2.74 17.22
CA VAL A 62 -3.94 -1.41 17.83
C VAL A 62 -5.26 -0.76 17.42
N PHE A 63 -5.57 -0.75 16.13
CA PHE A 63 -6.82 -0.15 15.64
C PHE A 63 -8.06 -0.85 16.19
N TYR A 64 -8.02 -2.18 16.33
CA TYR A 64 -9.13 -2.94 16.86
C TYR A 64 -9.38 -2.67 18.36
N ASN A 65 -8.31 -2.53 19.16
CA ASN A 65 -8.44 -2.37 20.61
C ASN A 65 -8.67 -0.91 21.04
N PHE A 66 -8.08 0.06 20.32
CA PHE A 66 -8.06 1.45 20.77
C PHE A 66 -8.99 2.37 19.97
N ILE A 67 -9.42 1.99 18.76
CA ILE A 67 -10.25 2.85 17.92
C ILE A 67 -11.65 2.26 17.78
N PRO A 68 -12.71 3.03 18.09
CA PRO A 68 -14.06 2.53 17.92
C PRO A 68 -14.39 2.25 16.45
N THR A 69 -15.11 1.15 16.20
CA THR A 69 -15.36 0.61 14.86
C THR A 69 -16.01 1.61 13.90
N ASN A 70 -16.93 2.46 14.39
CA ASN A 70 -17.59 3.48 13.56
C ASN A 70 -16.60 4.47 12.94
N TYR A 71 -15.57 4.89 13.68
CA TYR A 71 -14.52 5.77 13.16
C TYR A 71 -13.67 5.07 12.11
N MET A 72 -13.28 3.81 12.35
CA MET A 72 -12.51 3.03 11.38
C MET A 72 -13.29 2.83 10.08
N VAL A 73 -14.57 2.45 10.17
CA VAL A 73 -15.44 2.24 9.00
C VAL A 73 -15.61 3.54 8.22
N ALA A 74 -15.88 4.67 8.89
CA ALA A 74 -15.99 5.96 8.23
C ALA A 74 -14.68 6.37 7.53
N TYR A 75 -13.53 6.16 8.20
CA TYR A 75 -12.22 6.43 7.62
C TYR A 75 -11.95 5.59 6.37
N TYR A 76 -12.15 4.27 6.43
CA TYR A 76 -11.95 3.38 5.30
C TYR A 76 -12.90 3.70 4.15
N LEU A 77 -14.18 3.94 4.43
CA LEU A 77 -15.16 4.30 3.40
C LEU A 77 -14.79 5.62 2.72
N SER A 78 -14.41 6.65 3.49
CA SER A 78 -13.98 7.94 2.94
C SER A 78 -12.76 7.79 2.03
N THR A 79 -11.84 6.89 2.38
CA THR A 79 -10.63 6.60 1.61
C THR A 79 -10.96 5.81 0.33
N ALA A 80 -11.84 4.82 0.43
CA ALA A 80 -12.32 4.04 -0.72
C ALA A 80 -13.04 4.93 -1.75
N ILE A 81 -13.88 5.88 -1.30
CA ILE A 81 -14.54 6.85 -2.18
C ILE A 81 -13.51 7.72 -2.90
N LYS A 82 -12.47 8.18 -2.21
CA LYS A 82 -11.36 8.96 -2.82
C LYS A 82 -10.62 8.15 -3.89
N PHE A 83 -10.31 6.88 -3.61
CA PHE A 83 -9.67 6.00 -4.58
C PHE A 83 -10.55 5.74 -5.80
N ARG A 84 -11.84 5.49 -5.59
CA ARG A 84 -12.81 5.32 -6.68
C ARG A 84 -12.88 6.56 -7.57
N LYS A 85 -12.98 7.76 -6.98
CA LYS A 85 -13.00 9.02 -7.73
C LYS A 85 -11.74 9.20 -8.58
N LYS A 86 -10.56 8.94 -8.02
CA LYS A 86 -9.29 8.99 -8.77
C LYS A 86 -9.22 7.95 -9.89
N GLY A 87 -9.77 6.75 -9.66
CA GLY A 87 -9.90 5.70 -10.67
C GLY A 87 -10.72 6.17 -11.87
N MET A 88 -11.94 6.66 -11.62
CA MET A 88 -12.83 7.16 -12.69
C MET A 88 -12.21 8.31 -13.48
N GLN A 89 -11.56 9.26 -12.81
CA GLN A 89 -10.84 10.36 -13.47
C GLN A 89 -9.73 9.85 -14.40
N LYS A 90 -9.00 8.82 -13.97
CA LYS A 90 -7.96 8.20 -14.78
C LYS A 90 -8.56 7.47 -15.99
N ASP A 91 -9.69 6.79 -15.81
CA ASP A 91 -10.38 6.09 -16.90
C ASP A 91 -10.94 7.08 -17.94
N GLU A 92 -11.49 8.22 -17.50
CA GLU A 92 -11.90 9.33 -18.37
C GLU A 92 -10.73 9.94 -19.16
N MET A 93 -9.56 10.12 -18.52
CA MET A 93 -8.36 10.61 -19.21
C MET A 93 -7.92 9.63 -20.30
N ILE A 94 -7.92 8.33 -19.99
CA ILE A 94 -7.58 7.28 -20.95
C ILE A 94 -8.57 7.27 -22.12
N ALA A 95 -9.88 7.41 -21.85
CA ALA A 95 -10.92 7.48 -22.87
C ALA A 95 -10.76 8.70 -23.80
N LYS A 96 -10.29 9.83 -23.27
CA LYS A 96 -9.95 11.05 -24.04
C LYS A 96 -8.63 10.93 -24.81
N GLY A 97 -7.97 9.77 -24.79
CA GLY A 97 -6.67 9.55 -25.43
C GLY A 97 -5.49 10.20 -24.71
N ILE A 98 -5.71 10.79 -23.54
CA ILE A 98 -4.66 11.38 -22.71
C ILE A 98 -3.94 10.21 -22.03
N LYS A 99 -2.74 9.89 -22.52
CA LYS A 99 -1.90 8.85 -21.91
C LYS A 99 -1.55 9.30 -20.49
N PRO A 100 -1.93 8.54 -19.44
CA PRO A 100 -1.52 8.89 -18.09
C PRO A 100 0.00 8.92 -18.04
N GLN A 101 0.56 10.01 -17.51
CA GLN A 101 2.00 10.13 -17.36
C GLN A 101 2.50 8.88 -16.62
N LYS A 102 3.43 8.15 -17.24
CA LYS A 102 4.21 7.15 -16.51
C LYS A 102 5.05 7.94 -15.53
N THR A 103 4.54 8.17 -14.33
CA THR A 103 5.39 8.49 -13.18
C THR A 103 6.20 7.24 -12.92
N ALA A 104 7.25 7.05 -13.73
CA ALA A 104 8.39 6.29 -13.30
C ALA A 104 8.86 7.02 -12.05
N HIS A 105 8.52 6.50 -10.87
CA HIS A 105 9.20 6.91 -9.67
C HIS A 105 10.63 6.43 -9.88
N LYS A 106 11.47 7.29 -10.46
CA LYS A 106 12.91 7.08 -10.46
C LYS A 106 13.26 6.81 -9.00
N ARG A 107 14.03 5.76 -8.75
CA ARG A 107 14.78 5.62 -7.51
C ARG A 107 15.75 6.79 -7.48
N VAL A 108 15.27 7.97 -7.09
CA VAL A 108 16.12 9.11 -6.80
C VAL A 108 16.61 8.89 -5.38
N ASP A 109 17.91 8.75 -5.23
CA ASP A 109 18.53 8.66 -3.92
C ASP A 109 18.05 9.84 -3.08
N PRO A 110 17.66 9.64 -1.81
CA PRO A 110 17.15 10.72 -0.95
C PRO A 110 18.08 11.94 -0.90
N LEU A 111 19.39 11.69 -1.04
CA LEU A 111 20.42 12.71 -1.09
C LEU A 111 20.36 13.54 -2.39
N LEU A 112 20.03 12.90 -3.52
CA LEU A 112 19.86 13.55 -4.81
C LEU A 112 18.59 14.43 -4.85
N GLU A 113 17.51 14.00 -4.19
CA GLU A 113 16.30 14.81 -3.98
C GLU A 113 16.60 16.06 -3.16
N SER A 114 17.32 15.92 -2.05
CA SER A 114 17.77 17.05 -1.21
C SER A 114 18.65 18.03 -2.01
N LEU A 115 19.60 17.52 -2.80
CA LEU A 115 20.46 18.32 -3.67
C LEU A 115 19.69 19.03 -4.78
N MET A 116 18.72 18.37 -5.41
CA MET A 116 17.89 18.98 -6.45
C MET A 116 16.93 20.04 -5.90
N PHE A 117 16.41 19.85 -4.68
CA PHE A 117 15.64 20.85 -3.96
C PHE A 117 16.50 22.09 -3.67
N TRP A 118 17.70 21.90 -3.13
CA TRP A 118 18.65 22.99 -2.89
C TRP A 118 19.07 23.71 -4.17
N ARG A 119 19.30 22.99 -5.27
CA ARG A 119 19.65 23.59 -6.56
C ARG A 119 18.53 24.45 -7.14
N LYS A 120 17.26 24.08 -6.90
CA LYS A 120 16.10 24.91 -7.30
C LYS A 120 16.02 26.17 -6.45
N ASP A 121 16.18 26.06 -5.14
CA ASP A 121 16.17 27.22 -4.23
C ASP A 121 17.32 28.20 -4.51
N LEU A 122 18.50 27.69 -4.88
CA LEU A 122 19.64 28.53 -5.28
C LEU A 122 19.39 29.31 -6.58
N LYS A 123 18.61 28.75 -7.52
CA LYS A 123 18.20 29.48 -8.74
C LYS A 123 17.15 30.56 -8.46
N VAL A 124 16.26 30.34 -7.49
CA VAL A 124 15.21 31.31 -7.12
C VAL A 124 15.78 32.48 -6.32
N LYS A 125 16.85 32.26 -5.54
CA LYS A 125 17.52 33.32 -4.76
C LYS A 125 18.57 34.12 -5.54
N GLY A 126 18.83 33.76 -6.79
CA GLY A 126 19.83 34.39 -7.65
C GLY A 126 19.26 35.29 -8.76
N GLN A 127 17.98 35.65 -8.69
CA GLN A 127 17.33 36.64 -9.56
C GLN A 127 16.80 37.81 -8.74
#